data_AF-A0A1F8JN50-F1
#
_entry.id   AF-A0A1F8JN50-F1
#
_cell.length_a   1.000
_cell.length_b   1.000
_cell.length_c   1.000
_cell.angle_alpha   90.00
_cell.angle_beta   90.00
_cell.angle_gamma   90.00
#
_symmetry.space_group_name_H-M   'P 1'
#
loop_
_entity.id
_entity.type
_entity.pdbx_description
1 polymer ?
#
loop_
_entity_poly.entity_id
_entity_poly.type
_entity_poly.pdbx_seq_one_letter_code
_entity_poly.pdbx_strand_id
1 'polypeptide(L)'
;MQLCQKGRSASLFGLLAPLMGAGVVSTLPKEEPECLECRFEKRQLQRELAEIDYALKQLNDLRLLYRARALWNLDLATRLQFKKERTLETRKAFAEADYEWKQVDLIEKKIRFLENRREDLLKNG
;
A
#
# COMPACT_ATOMS: atom_id res chain seq x y z
N MET A 1 -8.49 19.19 -18.04
CA MET A 1 -9.06 17.87 -17.70
C MET A 1 -10.58 17.94 -17.74
N GLN A 2 -11.14 18.09 -18.94
CA GLN A 2 -12.57 17.95 -19.22
C GLN A 2 -12.65 16.75 -20.16
N LEU A 3 -13.30 15.66 -19.74
CA LEU A 3 -13.99 14.64 -20.57
C LEU A 3 -14.22 13.36 -19.72
N CYS A 4 -15.10 13.47 -18.72
CA CYS A 4 -15.91 12.37 -18.18
C CYS A 4 -17.18 12.96 -17.52
N GLN A 5 -17.70 14.06 -18.08
CA GLN A 5 -18.99 14.61 -17.68
C GLN A 5 -19.87 14.74 -18.92
N LYS A 6 -20.78 13.78 -19.10
CA LYS A 6 -22.16 14.02 -19.55
C LYS A 6 -23.01 12.74 -19.35
N GLY A 7 -23.11 12.32 -18.10
CA GLY A 7 -24.24 11.53 -17.60
C GLY A 7 -25.27 12.45 -16.92
N ARG A 8 -25.70 13.51 -17.61
CA ARG A 8 -26.86 14.32 -17.20
C ARG A 8 -27.96 14.11 -18.22
N SER A 9 -28.61 12.95 -18.17
CA SER A 9 -29.99 12.82 -18.63
C SER A 9 -30.88 13.23 -17.46
N ALA A 10 -31.13 14.54 -17.33
CA ALA A 10 -32.34 14.98 -16.67
C ALA A 10 -33.49 14.44 -17.52
N SER A 11 -34.08 13.33 -17.06
CA SER A 11 -35.29 12.76 -17.63
C SER A 11 -36.40 13.79 -17.51
N LEU A 12 -36.64 14.51 -18.60
CA LEU A 12 -37.82 15.34 -18.85
C LEU A 12 -38.99 14.46 -19.33
N PHE A 13 -39.13 13.26 -18.75
CA PHE A 13 -40.28 12.38 -18.90
C PHE A 13 -40.91 12.14 -17.53
N GLY A 14 -41.38 13.23 -16.93
CA GLY A 14 -42.26 13.24 -15.76
C GLY A 14 -43.70 13.63 -16.12
N LEU A 15 -44.14 13.39 -17.35
CA LEU A 15 -45.49 13.71 -17.79
C LEU A 15 -46.11 12.52 -18.55
N LEU A 16 -47.11 11.92 -17.88
CA LEU A 16 -48.18 11.08 -18.39
C LEU A 16 -47.82 9.67 -18.91
N ALA A 17 -48.06 8.66 -18.05
CA ALA A 17 -49.14 7.68 -18.26
C ALA A 17 -49.20 6.65 -17.09
N PRO A 18 -50.34 6.51 -16.39
CA PRO A 18 -50.63 5.31 -15.62
C PRO A 18 -51.43 4.31 -16.47
N LEU A 19 -51.20 3.02 -16.21
CA LEU A 19 -52.14 1.89 -16.24
C LEU A 19 -51.60 0.64 -16.96
N MET A 20 -51.37 -0.38 -16.14
CA MET A 20 -51.59 -1.81 -16.36
C MET A 20 -50.84 -2.53 -17.48
N GLY A 21 -50.07 -3.54 -17.09
CA GLY A 21 -49.80 -4.70 -17.93
C GLY A 21 -48.36 -5.18 -17.90
N ALA A 22 -48.17 -6.35 -17.28
CA ALA A 22 -47.11 -7.33 -17.53
C ALA A 22 -45.64 -6.94 -17.28
N GLY A 23 -45.04 -7.63 -16.31
CA GLY A 23 -43.65 -8.06 -16.42
C GLY A 23 -42.59 -6.98 -16.21
N VAL A 24 -42.49 -6.44 -14.98
CA VAL A 24 -41.23 -5.84 -14.55
C VAL A 24 -40.27 -6.99 -14.22
N VAL A 25 -39.69 -7.57 -15.28
CA VAL A 25 -38.33 -8.09 -15.18
C VAL A 25 -37.54 -6.88 -14.73
N SER A 26 -37.18 -6.85 -13.46
CA SER A 26 -36.19 -5.93 -12.93
C SER A 26 -34.98 -6.03 -13.84
N THR A 27 -34.86 -5.10 -14.77
CA THR A 27 -33.64 -4.92 -15.54
C THR A 27 -32.61 -4.58 -14.48
N LEU A 28 -31.77 -5.56 -14.14
CA LEU A 28 -30.48 -5.30 -13.54
C LEU A 28 -29.92 -4.08 -14.27
N PRO A 29 -29.38 -3.07 -13.57
CA PRO A 29 -28.73 -1.97 -14.23
C PRO A 29 -27.66 -2.61 -15.11
N LYS A 30 -27.88 -2.57 -16.43
CA LYS A 30 -26.86 -2.94 -17.40
C LYS A 30 -25.71 -1.99 -17.09
N GLU A 31 -24.61 -2.52 -16.58
CA GLU A 31 -23.34 -1.81 -16.53
C GLU A 31 -23.17 -1.15 -17.89
N GLU A 32 -23.24 0.19 -17.92
CA GLU A 32 -22.88 0.94 -19.10
C GLU A 32 -21.49 0.45 -19.53
N PRO A 33 -21.25 0.23 -20.84
CA PRO A 33 -19.94 -0.20 -21.28
C PRO A 33 -18.94 0.90 -20.91
N GLU A 34 -18.22 0.71 -19.80
CA GLU A 34 -17.10 1.55 -19.42
C GLU A 34 -16.19 1.68 -20.64
N CYS A 35 -15.76 2.92 -20.92
CA CYS A 35 -14.89 3.18 -22.05
C CYS A 35 -13.62 2.31 -21.95
N LEU A 36 -13.11 1.80 -23.08
CA LEU A 36 -11.93 0.92 -23.08
C LEU A 36 -10.73 1.60 -22.39
N GLU A 37 -10.63 2.93 -22.51
CA GLU A 37 -9.64 3.77 -21.83
C GLU A 37 -9.82 3.75 -20.31
N CYS A 38 -11.05 3.96 -19.82
CA CYS A 38 -11.43 3.92 -18.40
C CYS A 38 -11.08 2.55 -17.77
N ARG A 39 -11.36 1.45 -18.50
CA ARG A 39 -11.03 0.08 -18.09
C ARG A 39 -9.52 -0.19 -18.05
N PHE A 40 -8.77 0.46 -18.93
CA PHE A 40 -7.33 0.32 -19.01
C PHE A 40 -6.65 1.09 -17.88
N GLU A 41 -7.06 2.33 -17.63
CA GLU A 41 -6.58 3.16 -16.51
C GLU A 41 -6.85 2.50 -15.16
N LYS A 42 -8.06 1.98 -14.95
CA LYS A 42 -8.42 1.23 -13.74
C LYS A 42 -7.56 0.00 -13.52
N ARG A 43 -7.22 -0.73 -14.60
CA ARG A 43 -6.29 -1.88 -14.53
C ARG A 43 -4.87 -1.46 -14.23
N GLN A 44 -4.40 -0.34 -14.77
CA GLN A 44 -3.07 0.19 -14.48
C GLN A 44 -2.95 0.60 -13.02
N LEU A 45 -3.95 1.30 -12.49
CA LEU A 45 -3.99 1.67 -11.07
C LEU A 45 -4.00 0.45 -10.14
N GLN A 46 -4.79 -0.58 -10.48
CA GLN A 46 -4.79 -1.83 -9.72
C GLN A 46 -3.43 -2.53 -9.72
N ARG A 47 -2.68 -2.46 -10.83
CA ARG A 47 -1.31 -3.00 -10.89
C ARG A 47 -0.35 -2.18 -10.02
N GLU A 48 -0.38 -0.86 -10.10
CA GLU A 48 0.48 0.00 -9.28
C GLU A 48 0.21 -0.22 -7.78
N LEU A 49 -1.05 -0.32 -7.37
CA LEU A 49 -1.41 -0.64 -5.98
C LEU A 49 -0.88 -2.01 -5.55
N ALA A 50 -1.01 -3.03 -6.40
CA ALA A 50 -0.51 -4.37 -6.10
C ALA A 50 1.03 -4.41 -5.98
N GLU A 51 1.74 -3.66 -6.81
CA GLU A 51 3.20 -3.51 -6.74
C GLU A 51 3.63 -2.81 -5.44
N ILE A 52 2.90 -1.76 -5.03
CA ILE A 52 3.16 -1.08 -3.76
C ILE A 52 2.90 -2.01 -2.57
N ASP A 53 1.78 -2.73 -2.55
CA ASP A 53 1.46 -3.69 -1.49
C ASP A 53 2.51 -4.79 -1.37
N TYR A 54 3.01 -5.28 -2.51
CA TYR A 54 4.10 -6.24 -2.56
C TYR A 54 5.42 -5.66 -2.00
N ALA A 55 5.78 -4.45 -2.41
CA ALA A 55 6.97 -3.77 -1.93
C ALA A 55 6.91 -3.49 -0.42
N LEU A 56 5.74 -3.08 0.10
CA LEU A 56 5.51 -2.87 1.53
C LEU A 56 5.72 -4.16 2.32
N LYS A 57 5.22 -5.29 1.82
CA LYS A 57 5.46 -6.60 2.45
C LYS A 57 6.94 -6.93 2.51
N GLN A 58 7.66 -6.82 1.40
CA GLN A 58 9.10 -7.11 1.35
C GLN A 58 9.91 -6.21 2.29
N LEU A 59 9.60 -4.91 2.32
CA LEU A 59 10.25 -3.98 3.23
C LEU A 59 9.96 -4.31 4.69
N ASN A 60 8.75 -4.73 5.02
CA ASN A 60 8.41 -5.14 6.38
C ASN A 60 9.18 -6.41 6.81
N ASP A 61 9.32 -7.39 5.92
CA ASP A 61 10.12 -8.59 6.19
C ASP A 61 11.59 -8.24 6.44
N LEU A 62 12.17 -7.35 5.60
CA LEU A 62 13.52 -6.83 5.80
C LEU A 62 13.64 -6.06 7.12
N ARG A 63 12.67 -5.21 7.45
CA ARG A 63 12.64 -4.46 8.71
C ARG A 63 12.75 -5.39 9.91
N LEU A 64 11.97 -6.47 9.92
CA LEU A 64 11.98 -7.46 10.99
C LEU A 64 13.32 -8.19 11.09
N LEU A 65 13.91 -8.57 9.95
CA LEU A 65 15.22 -9.21 9.90
C LEU A 65 16.32 -8.31 10.50
N TYR A 66 16.37 -7.04 10.09
CA TYR A 66 17.35 -6.08 10.61
C TYR A 66 17.16 -5.82 12.10
N ARG A 67 15.92 -5.67 12.58
CA ARG A 67 15.63 -5.54 14.01
C ARG A 67 16.11 -6.76 14.80
N ALA A 68 15.84 -7.97 14.31
CA ALA A 68 16.26 -9.20 14.97
C ALA A 68 17.80 -9.27 15.08
N ARG A 69 18.53 -8.92 14.02
CA ARG A 69 20.01 -8.88 14.03
C ARG A 69 20.55 -7.80 14.96
N ALA A 70 19.94 -6.61 14.98
CA ALA A 70 20.33 -5.54 15.87
C ALA A 70 20.23 -5.98 17.34
N LEU A 71 19.10 -6.61 17.71
CA LEU A 71 18.88 -7.14 19.06
C LEU A 71 19.85 -8.27 19.41
N TRP A 72 20.12 -9.17 18.47
CA TRP A 72 21.10 -10.24 18.64
C TRP A 72 22.50 -9.68 18.93
N ASN A 73 22.95 -8.68 18.17
CA ASN A 73 24.25 -8.06 18.35
C ASN A 73 24.36 -7.30 19.68
N LEU A 74 23.27 -6.67 20.14
CA LEU A 74 23.20 -6.05 21.48
C LEU A 74 23.31 -7.08 22.61
N ASP A 75 22.61 -8.21 22.50
CA ASP A 75 22.72 -9.31 23.47
C ASP A 75 24.14 -9.89 23.49
N LEU A 76 24.73 -10.12 22.30
CA LEU A 76 26.12 -10.58 22.18
C LEU A 76 27.10 -9.60 22.84
N ALA A 77 26.98 -8.31 22.54
CA ALA A 77 27.83 -7.27 23.14
C ALA A 77 27.72 -7.25 24.67
N THR A 78 26.50 -7.37 25.18
CA THR A 78 26.20 -7.41 26.62
C THR A 78 26.87 -8.62 27.27
N ARG A 79 26.75 -9.81 26.67
CA ARG A 79 27.39 -11.05 27.18
C ARG A 79 28.91 -10.95 27.17
N LEU A 80 29.51 -10.36 26.14
CA LEU A 80 30.96 -10.14 26.06
C LEU A 80 31.43 -9.16 27.15
N GLN A 81 30.69 -8.08 27.36
CA GLN A 81 30.98 -7.09 28.41
C GLN A 81 30.96 -7.71 29.81
N PHE A 82 29.98 -8.56 30.12
CA PHE A 82 29.89 -9.27 31.41
C PHE A 82 31.04 -10.24 31.66
N LYS A 83 31.60 -10.85 30.60
CA LYS A 83 32.77 -11.74 30.72
C LYS A 83 34.07 -10.99 31.00
N LYS A 84 34.08 -9.65 31.01
CA LYS A 84 35.29 -8.80 31.10
C LYS A 84 36.35 -9.14 30.05
N GLU A 85 35.98 -9.87 29.01
CA GLU A 85 36.84 -10.32 27.94
C GLU A 85 36.62 -9.43 26.71
N ARG A 86 37.72 -8.89 26.18
CA ARG A 86 37.82 -8.34 24.82
C ARG A 86 36.94 -7.11 24.56
N THR A 87 37.46 -5.95 24.96
CA THR A 87 36.90 -4.62 24.65
C THR A 87 36.70 -4.39 23.15
N LEU A 88 37.57 -4.95 22.29
CA LEU A 88 37.46 -4.82 20.84
C LEU A 88 36.23 -5.56 20.27
N GLU A 89 36.00 -6.80 20.69
CA GLU A 89 34.87 -7.60 20.19
C GLU A 89 33.53 -7.05 20.67
N THR A 90 33.48 -6.58 21.93
CA THR A 90 32.32 -5.88 22.47
C THR A 90 32.00 -4.62 21.66
N ARG A 91 33.03 -3.81 21.33
CA ARG A 91 32.86 -2.61 20.49
C ARG A 91 32.39 -2.94 19.08
N LYS A 92 32.90 -4.02 18.48
CA LYS A 92 32.45 -4.50 17.16
C LYS A 92 30.99 -4.89 17.18
N ALA A 93 30.56 -5.68 18.17
CA ALA A 93 29.16 -6.09 18.29
C ALA A 93 28.21 -4.88 18.48
N PHE A 94 28.59 -3.88 19.29
CA PHE A 94 27.81 -2.63 19.39
C PHE A 94 27.76 -1.85 18.07
N ALA A 95 28.88 -1.75 17.34
CA ALA A 95 28.92 -1.07 16.06
C ALA A 95 28.05 -1.77 15.00
N GLU A 96 28.05 -3.11 14.99
CA GLU A 96 27.17 -3.90 14.13
C GLU A 96 25.70 -3.69 14.50
N ALA A 97 25.35 -3.67 15.79
CA ALA A 97 23.99 -3.37 16.22
C ALA A 97 23.51 -1.98 15.78
N ASP A 98 24.35 -0.95 15.94
CA ASP A 98 24.06 0.42 15.51
C ASP A 98 23.86 0.52 13.99
N TYR A 99 24.69 -0.18 13.21
CA TYR A 99 24.51 -0.28 11.77
C TYR A 99 23.14 -0.89 11.40
N GLU A 100 22.77 -2.01 12.02
CA GLU A 100 21.50 -2.68 11.74
C GLU A 100 20.30 -1.78 12.12
N TRP A 101 20.37 -1.04 13.24
CA TRP A 101 19.34 -0.05 13.61
C TRP A 101 19.21 1.07 12.58
N LYS A 102 20.31 1.57 12.02
CA LYS A 102 20.27 2.55 10.92
C LYS A 102 19.58 1.99 9.68
N GLN A 103 19.74 0.70 9.38
CA GLN A 103 19.00 0.05 8.28
C GLN A 103 17.50 0.00 8.55
N VAL A 104 17.10 -0.32 9.79
CA VAL A 104 15.68 -0.28 10.22
C VAL A 104 15.08 1.11 9.97
N ASP A 105 15.76 2.18 10.39
CA ASP A 105 15.29 3.55 10.20
C ASP A 105 15.11 3.93 8.73
N LEU A 106 16.04 3.52 7.88
CA LEU A 106 15.95 3.75 6.42
C LEU A 106 14.76 3.00 5.82
N ILE A 107 14.53 1.75 6.24
CA ILE A 107 13.39 0.95 5.78
C ILE A 107 12.07 1.56 6.24
N GLU A 108 11.97 2.03 7.49
CA GLU A 108 10.76 2.69 7.99
C GLU A 108 10.42 3.97 7.25
N LYS A 109 11.43 4.77 6.87
CA LYS A 109 11.22 5.94 6.01
C LYS A 109 10.66 5.53 4.65
N LYS A 110 11.16 4.45 4.05
CA LYS A 110 10.65 3.92 2.77
C LYS A 110 9.22 3.39 2.90
N ILE A 111 8.91 2.67 3.97
CA ILE A 111 7.55 2.19 4.25
C ILE A 111 6.57 3.37 4.31
N ARG A 112 6.87 4.40 5.13
CA ARG A 112 6.02 5.59 5.21
C ARG A 112 5.81 6.28 3.86
N PHE A 113 6.86 6.38 3.06
CA PHE A 113 6.76 6.95 1.71
C PHE A 113 5.78 6.16 0.82
N LEU A 114 5.88 4.84 0.83
CA LEU A 114 5.01 3.97 0.03
C LEU A 114 3.57 3.93 0.56
N GLU A 115 3.38 3.98 1.87
CA GLU A 115 2.05 4.09 2.50
C GLU A 115 1.35 5.39 2.07
N ASN A 116 2.07 6.52 2.12
CA ASN A 116 1.53 7.80 1.63
C ASN A 116 1.18 7.73 0.14
N ARG A 117 2.07 7.16 -0.69
CA ARG A 117 1.81 7.00 -2.12
C ARG A 117 0.58 6.13 -2.39
N ARG A 118 0.42 5.03 -1.64
CA ARG A 118 -0.75 4.14 -1.71
C ARG A 118 -2.03 4.89 -1.36
N GLU A 119 -2.02 5.67 -0.28
CA GLU A 119 -3.16 6.50 0.09
C GLU A 119 -3.51 7.53 -0.98
N ASP A 120 -2.50 8.18 -1.57
CA ASP A 120 -2.71 9.17 -2.64
C ASP A 120 -3.35 8.55 -3.87
N LEU A 121 -2.92 7.34 -4.26
CA LEU A 121 -3.54 6.59 -5.37
C LEU A 121 -4.98 6.20 -5.05
N LEU A 122 -5.26 5.73 -3.83
CA LEU A 122 -6.63 5.37 -3.41
C LEU A 122 -7.57 6.58 -3.32
N LYS A 123 -7.04 7.78 -3.03
CA LYS A 123 -7.83 9.02 -2.94
C LYS A 123 -8.04 9.69 -4.29
N ASN A 124 -7.07 9.62 -5.20
CA ASN A 124 -7.03 10.42 -6.42
C ASN A 124 -7.12 9.65 -7.74
N GLY A 125 -7.09 8.30 -7.73
CA GLY A 125 -7.15 7.48 -8.93
C GLY A 125 -8.36 6.56 -8.96
#